data_AF-A0A1C5KJT1-F1
#
_entry.id   AF-A0A1C5KJT1-F1
#
_cell.length_a   1.000
_cell.length_b   1.000
_cell.length_c   1.000
_cell.angle_alpha   90.00
_cell.angle_beta   90.00
_cell.angle_gamma   90.00
#
_symmetry.space_group_name_H-M   'P 1'
#
loop_
_entity.id
_entity.type
_entity.pdbx_description
1 polymer ?
#
loop_
_entity_poly.entity_id
_entity_poly.type
_entity_poly.pdbx_seq_one_letter_code
_entity_poly.pdbx_strand_id
1 'polypeptide(L)'
;MKIGFDNDKYLKMQSEHIRERINQFGNKLYMEFGGKLFDDYHASRVLPGFAPDSKLRMLMQLSDQAEIVIVISAGDIEKNKVRGDLGITYAADVLRLIDVFKDRGLYVGSVAITQYSGQRAADAFKQRLNELGIKVYTLYNIEGYPSNIPLIVSDEGYGKNEYIETTRPLVVITAPGPGSGKMAACLSQLYHEHKRGIPAGYAKFETFPIWNLPLKHPVNLAYEAATADLNDVNMIDPFHLEAYGKTTVNYNRDIEIFPVLNEIFTQIYGESPYKSPTDMGVNMAGNCIIDDEICQEASRQEIIRRYYNAMDARKSGKGSESEIFKLEVLMKKAGVTVHDRKVVDAALSYAEETGAPAAALELDNGKMILGKTSDLLGALSAVLLNALKELAGIDRHYHVISPAAIEPIQLLKTEYLGSHNPRLHTDEVLIALSTTAASDQAARQALEQLSRLSGCQAHTSVMLSEVDIKIFKRLGIQLTMEPQYENDHIYH
;
A
#
# COMPACT_ATOMS: atom_id res chain seq x y z
N MET A 1 9.05 15.95 10.86
CA MET A 1 7.65 15.42 10.89
C MET A 1 7.22 15.08 12.32
N LYS A 2 5.98 15.41 12.72
CA LYS A 2 5.43 15.02 14.03
C LYS A 2 4.94 13.56 14.01
N ILE A 3 5.03 12.85 15.13
CA ILE A 3 4.66 11.43 15.27
C ILE A 3 3.33 11.33 16.00
N GLY A 4 2.37 10.58 15.45
CA GLY A 4 1.07 10.28 16.07
C GLY A 4 0.83 8.80 16.35
N PHE A 5 1.75 7.93 15.92
CA PHE A 5 1.65 6.48 16.08
C PHE A 5 2.91 5.89 16.72
N ASP A 6 2.74 5.06 17.74
CA ASP A 6 3.84 4.33 18.38
C ASP A 6 4.04 2.97 17.72
N ASN A 7 5.08 2.89 16.89
CA ASN A 7 5.39 1.69 16.13
C ASN A 7 5.87 0.54 17.01
N ASP A 8 6.68 0.80 18.03
CA ASP A 8 7.25 -0.25 18.87
C ASP A 8 6.19 -0.86 19.77
N LYS A 9 5.28 -0.01 20.31
CA LYS A 9 4.07 -0.46 20.99
C LYS A 9 3.21 -1.34 20.08
N TYR A 10 3.03 -0.94 18.81
CA TYR A 10 2.30 -1.74 17.83
C TYR A 10 2.92 -3.11 17.61
N LEU A 11 4.23 -3.18 17.34
CA LEU A 11 4.91 -4.46 17.11
C LEU A 11 4.68 -5.43 18.29
N LYS A 12 4.88 -4.94 19.51
CA LYS A 12 4.70 -5.72 20.74
C LYS A 12 3.23 -6.15 20.93
N MET A 13 2.31 -5.19 20.97
CA MET A 13 0.90 -5.45 21.27
C MET A 13 0.25 -6.34 20.20
N GLN A 14 0.58 -6.13 18.93
CA GLN A 14 0.03 -6.91 17.83
C GLN A 14 0.54 -8.35 17.84
N SER A 15 1.83 -8.58 18.12
CA SER A 15 2.38 -9.94 18.21
C SER A 15 1.85 -10.68 19.45
N GLU A 16 1.71 -10.01 20.59
CA GLU A 16 1.09 -10.55 21.80
C GLU A 16 -0.37 -10.97 21.55
N HIS A 17 -1.19 -10.11 20.94
CA HIS A 17 -2.59 -10.42 20.62
C HIS A 17 -2.71 -11.61 19.65
N ILE A 18 -1.79 -11.75 18.68
CA ILE A 18 -1.76 -12.92 17.78
C ILE A 18 -1.40 -14.20 18.56
N ARG A 19 -0.44 -14.15 19.50
CA ARG A 19 -0.13 -15.30 20.38
C ARG A 19 -1.32 -15.71 21.23
N GLU A 20 -2.04 -14.75 21.80
CA GLU A 20 -3.27 -15.01 22.54
C GLU A 20 -4.32 -15.70 21.66
N ARG A 21 -4.51 -15.21 20.44
CA ARG A 21 -5.41 -15.82 19.46
C ARG A 21 -5.01 -17.25 19.09
N ILE A 22 -3.71 -17.54 18.91
CA ILE A 22 -3.22 -18.90 18.66
C ILE A 22 -3.58 -19.83 19.83
N ASN A 23 -3.37 -19.36 21.06
CA ASN A 23 -3.64 -20.14 22.27
C ASN A 23 -5.14 -20.45 22.47
N GLN A 24 -6.04 -19.55 22.04
CA GLN A 24 -7.49 -19.75 22.10
C GLN A 24 -7.97 -20.95 21.26
N PHE A 25 -7.21 -21.32 20.21
CA PHE A 25 -7.59 -22.38 19.27
C PHE A 25 -6.73 -23.65 19.40
N GLY A 26 -6.22 -23.94 20.59
CA GLY A 26 -5.45 -25.17 20.83
C GLY A 26 -4.10 -25.18 20.11
N ASN A 27 -3.47 -24.01 19.95
CA ASN A 27 -2.12 -23.83 19.40
C ASN A 27 -2.00 -24.07 17.88
N LYS A 28 -3.07 -23.85 17.12
CA LYS A 28 -3.02 -23.78 15.65
C LYS A 28 -3.94 -22.68 15.12
N LEU A 29 -3.39 -21.76 14.33
CA LEU A 29 -4.12 -20.64 13.74
C LEU A 29 -3.76 -20.47 12.27
N TYR A 30 -4.77 -20.53 11.39
CA TYR A 30 -4.67 -20.14 9.99
C TYR A 30 -5.08 -18.68 9.86
N MET A 31 -4.11 -17.79 9.62
CA MET A 31 -4.33 -16.35 9.55
C MET A 31 -4.34 -15.88 8.10
N GLU A 32 -5.48 -15.38 7.64
CA GLU A 32 -5.56 -14.66 6.36
C GLU A 32 -4.86 -13.31 6.51
N PHE A 33 -3.80 -13.10 5.72
CA PHE A 33 -3.08 -11.83 5.71
C PHE A 33 -3.55 -10.95 4.54
N GLY A 34 -4.31 -9.89 4.85
CA GLY A 34 -4.79 -8.91 3.89
C GLY A 34 -3.81 -7.77 3.62
N GLY A 35 -3.89 -7.20 2.41
CA GLY A 35 -3.14 -6.02 2.01
C GLY A 35 -1.64 -6.23 1.75
N LYS A 36 -0.90 -5.13 1.66
CA LYS A 36 0.54 -5.11 1.40
C LYS A 36 1.32 -5.43 2.69
N LEU A 37 2.30 -6.33 2.62
CA LEU A 37 3.16 -6.71 3.75
C LEU A 37 4.43 -5.86 3.91
N PHE A 38 5.07 -5.48 2.80
CA PHE A 38 6.42 -4.91 2.78
C PHE A 38 6.45 -3.39 2.66
N ASP A 39 5.43 -2.83 2.00
CA ASP A 39 5.45 -1.48 1.45
C ASP A 39 4.11 -0.77 1.70
N ASP A 40 3.65 -0.79 2.96
CA ASP A 40 2.41 -0.10 3.33
C ASP A 40 2.62 1.41 3.52
N TYR A 41 3.01 2.07 2.42
CA TYR A 41 3.20 3.51 2.39
C TYR A 41 1.90 4.30 2.62
N HIS A 42 0.74 3.68 2.46
CA HIS A 42 -0.52 4.31 2.84
C HIS A 42 -0.62 4.42 4.35
N ALA A 43 -0.41 3.31 5.07
CA ALA A 43 -0.37 3.32 6.54
C ALA A 43 0.66 4.32 7.08
N SER A 44 1.87 4.37 6.50
CA SER A 44 2.91 5.30 6.98
C SER A 44 2.56 6.78 6.83
N ARG A 45 1.73 7.14 5.84
CA ARG A 45 1.26 8.52 5.65
C ARG A 45 0.05 8.84 6.53
N VAL A 46 -0.85 7.88 6.73
CA VAL A 46 -2.09 8.04 7.51
C VAL A 46 -1.84 7.96 9.02
N LEU A 47 -0.85 7.18 9.44
CA LEU A 47 -0.43 6.96 10.83
C LEU A 47 1.04 7.39 10.99
N PRO A 48 1.36 8.69 11.12
CA PRO A 48 2.75 9.15 11.22
C PRO A 48 3.50 8.49 12.37
N GLY A 49 4.50 7.67 12.04
CA GLY A 49 5.20 6.79 12.99
C GLY A 49 5.13 5.31 12.59
N PHE A 50 4.08 4.88 11.88
CA PHE A 50 3.98 3.54 11.31
C PHE A 50 5.02 3.36 10.19
N ALA A 51 5.92 2.38 10.34
CA ALA A 51 6.90 2.09 9.31
C ALA A 51 6.29 1.27 8.15
N PRO A 52 6.67 1.50 6.88
CA PRO A 52 6.11 0.77 5.73
C PRO A 52 6.21 -0.77 5.84
N ASP A 53 7.22 -1.27 6.56
CA ASP A 53 7.51 -2.67 6.80
C ASP A 53 7.05 -3.19 8.18
N SER A 54 6.25 -2.43 8.93
CA SER A 54 5.85 -2.79 10.31
C SER A 54 5.13 -4.12 10.41
N LYS A 55 4.33 -4.49 9.41
CA LYS A 55 3.64 -5.79 9.38
C LYS A 55 4.62 -6.95 9.29
N LEU A 56 5.65 -6.80 8.46
CA LEU A 56 6.72 -7.79 8.35
C LEU A 56 7.52 -7.85 9.66
N ARG A 57 7.92 -6.70 10.23
CA ARG A 57 8.65 -6.66 11.50
C ARG A 57 7.86 -7.31 12.63
N MET A 58 6.55 -7.11 12.66
CA MET A 58 5.65 -7.76 13.62
C MET A 58 5.67 -9.28 13.42
N LEU A 59 5.56 -9.75 12.17
CA LEU A 59 5.62 -11.18 11.86
C LEU A 59 6.98 -11.81 12.21
N MET A 60 8.08 -11.06 12.07
CA MET A 60 9.41 -11.50 12.48
C MET A 60 9.51 -11.76 14.00
N GLN A 61 8.70 -11.09 14.83
CA GLN A 61 8.61 -11.39 16.27
C GLN A 61 7.94 -12.75 16.56
N LEU A 62 7.32 -13.36 15.54
CA LEU A 62 6.68 -14.67 15.59
C LEU A 62 7.41 -15.67 14.67
N SER A 63 8.64 -15.36 14.24
CA SER A 63 9.37 -16.11 13.21
C SER A 63 9.69 -17.55 13.58
N ASP A 64 9.77 -17.89 14.87
CA ASP A 64 9.91 -19.26 15.38
C ASP A 64 8.62 -20.07 15.25
N GLN A 65 7.48 -19.40 15.31
CA GLN A 65 6.13 -19.96 15.36
C GLN A 65 5.33 -19.80 14.05
N ALA A 66 5.81 -19.01 13.11
CA ALA A 66 5.11 -18.67 11.88
C ALA A 66 5.60 -19.48 10.66
N GLU A 67 4.68 -20.12 9.95
CA GLU A 67 4.91 -20.77 8.66
C GLU A 67 4.12 -20.04 7.59
N ILE A 68 4.79 -19.63 6.51
CA ILE A 68 4.17 -18.90 5.40
C ILE A 68 3.70 -19.89 4.34
N VAL A 69 2.43 -19.77 3.96
CA VAL A 69 1.86 -20.42 2.79
C VAL A 69 1.41 -19.35 1.81
N ILE A 70 1.92 -19.44 0.58
CA ILE A 70 1.59 -18.48 -0.47
C ILE A 70 0.53 -19.10 -1.38
N VAL A 71 -0.62 -18.45 -1.52
CA VAL A 71 -1.69 -18.90 -2.42
C VAL A 71 -1.70 -18.10 -3.72
N ILE A 72 -2.03 -18.76 -4.82
CA ILE A 72 -2.16 -18.16 -6.14
C ILE A 72 -3.30 -18.83 -6.93
N SER A 73 -4.15 -18.04 -7.59
CA SER A 73 -5.24 -18.59 -8.42
C SER A 73 -4.68 -19.19 -9.71
N ALA A 74 -5.12 -20.41 -10.04
CA ALA A 74 -4.83 -21.07 -11.30
C ALA A 74 -5.27 -20.22 -12.50
N GLY A 75 -6.41 -19.53 -12.39
CA GLY A 75 -6.91 -18.61 -13.42
C GLY A 75 -6.05 -17.37 -13.59
N ASP A 76 -5.46 -16.84 -12.51
CA ASP A 76 -4.55 -15.69 -12.57
C ASP A 76 -3.19 -16.09 -13.19
N ILE A 77 -2.74 -17.33 -12.99
CA ILE A 77 -1.56 -17.89 -13.68
C ILE A 77 -1.85 -18.00 -15.18
N GLU A 78 -2.98 -18.61 -15.56
CA GLU A 78 -3.34 -18.82 -16.97
C GLU A 78 -3.45 -17.49 -17.74
N LYS A 79 -3.96 -16.44 -17.09
CA LYS A 79 -4.09 -15.10 -17.67
C LYS A 79 -2.81 -14.27 -17.62
N ASN A 80 -1.71 -14.78 -17.06
CA ASN A 80 -0.49 -14.01 -16.81
C ASN A 80 -0.76 -12.68 -16.11
N LYS A 81 -1.66 -12.69 -15.12
CA LYS A 81 -2.10 -11.46 -14.45
C LYS A 81 -0.91 -10.69 -13.90
N VAL A 82 -0.83 -9.41 -14.22
CA VAL A 82 0.25 -8.51 -13.82
C VAL A 82 -0.15 -7.75 -12.56
N ARG A 83 0.79 -7.67 -11.62
CA ARG A 83 0.66 -6.87 -10.41
C ARG A 83 1.01 -5.42 -10.73
N GLY A 84 0.03 -4.52 -10.66
CA GLY A 84 0.15 -3.16 -11.18
C GLY A 84 1.22 -2.28 -10.51
N ASP A 85 1.57 -2.53 -9.24
CA ASP A 85 2.59 -1.76 -8.52
C ASP A 85 4.03 -2.17 -8.86
N LEU A 86 4.26 -3.43 -9.26
CA LEU A 86 5.59 -3.97 -9.57
C LEU A 86 5.82 -4.24 -11.06
N GLY A 87 4.77 -4.34 -11.87
CA GLY A 87 4.86 -4.64 -13.30
C GLY A 87 5.28 -6.08 -13.62
N ILE A 88 5.20 -7.00 -12.65
CA ILE A 88 5.53 -8.43 -12.82
C ILE A 88 4.28 -9.30 -12.74
N THR A 89 4.32 -10.50 -13.32
CA THR A 89 3.20 -11.44 -13.23
C THR A 89 3.02 -11.97 -11.80
N TYR A 90 1.82 -12.41 -11.46
CA TYR A 90 1.54 -13.03 -10.15
C TYR A 90 2.41 -14.25 -9.90
N ALA A 91 2.68 -15.06 -10.92
CA ALA A 91 3.58 -16.21 -10.82
C ALA A 91 5.02 -15.80 -10.49
N ALA A 92 5.53 -14.72 -11.10
CA ALA A 92 6.83 -14.15 -10.75
C ALA A 92 6.84 -13.55 -9.34
N ASP A 93 5.74 -12.90 -8.93
CA ASP A 93 5.61 -12.34 -7.59
C ASP A 93 5.59 -13.41 -6.49
N VAL A 94 5.03 -14.61 -6.76
CA VAL A 94 5.15 -15.75 -5.83
C VAL A 94 6.62 -16.08 -5.56
N LEU A 95 7.45 -16.22 -6.60
CA LEU A 95 8.88 -16.50 -6.43
C LEU A 95 9.58 -15.38 -5.65
N ARG A 96 9.29 -14.12 -6.00
CA ARG A 96 9.81 -12.95 -5.27
C ARG A 96 9.42 -12.96 -3.80
N LEU A 97 8.16 -13.29 -3.48
CA LEU A 97 7.69 -13.38 -2.10
C LEU A 97 8.43 -14.47 -1.32
N ILE A 98 8.67 -15.63 -1.94
CA ILE A 98 9.45 -16.73 -1.31
C ILE A 98 10.84 -16.22 -0.92
N ASP A 99 11.56 -15.59 -1.85
CA ASP A 99 12.91 -15.10 -1.60
C ASP A 99 12.91 -14.04 -0.49
N VAL A 100 12.01 -13.05 -0.59
CA VAL A 100 11.92 -11.96 0.38
C VAL A 100 11.59 -12.47 1.80
N PHE A 101 10.70 -13.45 1.94
CA PHE A 101 10.41 -14.02 3.26
C PHE A 101 11.61 -14.81 3.82
N LYS A 102 12.28 -15.61 2.98
CA LYS A 102 13.47 -16.37 3.39
C LYS A 102 14.63 -15.47 3.78
N ASP A 103 14.90 -14.40 3.02
CA ASP A 103 15.93 -13.40 3.31
C ASP A 103 15.70 -12.69 4.66
N ARG A 104 14.44 -12.66 5.12
CA ARG A 104 14.02 -12.08 6.39
C ARG A 104 13.92 -13.10 7.53
N GLY A 105 14.37 -14.33 7.29
CA GLY A 105 14.40 -15.41 8.29
C GLY A 105 13.04 -16.06 8.56
N LEU A 106 12.04 -15.86 7.69
CA LEU A 106 10.72 -16.48 7.83
C LEU A 106 10.68 -17.81 7.06
N TYR A 107 10.06 -18.83 7.68
CA TYR A 107 9.92 -20.14 7.06
C TYR A 107 8.76 -20.14 6.06
N VAL A 108 9.10 -20.36 4.78
CA VAL A 108 8.11 -20.56 3.72
C VAL A 108 7.90 -22.05 3.53
N GLY A 109 6.76 -22.56 3.97
CA GLY A 109 6.45 -24.00 3.97
C GLY A 109 6.04 -24.51 2.59
N SER A 110 5.12 -23.81 1.93
CA SER A 110 4.55 -24.28 0.66
C SER A 110 3.87 -23.19 -0.17
N VAL A 111 3.60 -23.52 -1.44
CA VAL A 111 2.69 -22.77 -2.31
C VAL A 111 1.40 -23.57 -2.51
N ALA A 112 0.25 -22.91 -2.56
CA ALA A 112 -1.02 -23.55 -2.89
C ALA A 112 -1.66 -22.89 -4.12
N ILE A 113 -1.93 -23.69 -5.15
CA ILE A 113 -2.64 -23.26 -6.36
C ILE A 113 -4.13 -23.43 -6.13
N THR A 114 -4.86 -22.33 -6.11
CA THR A 114 -6.30 -22.29 -5.79
C THR A 114 -7.16 -22.23 -7.06
N GLN A 115 -8.45 -22.55 -6.92
CA GLN A 115 -9.42 -22.54 -8.03
C GLN A 115 -8.96 -23.42 -9.20
N TYR A 116 -8.22 -24.49 -8.90
CA TYR A 116 -7.67 -25.36 -9.92
C TYR A 116 -8.78 -26.18 -10.59
N SER A 117 -8.72 -26.26 -11.91
CA SER A 117 -9.66 -27.00 -12.75
C SER A 117 -8.98 -27.59 -14.00
N GLY A 118 -7.67 -27.85 -13.96
CA GLY A 118 -6.92 -28.44 -15.08
C GLY A 118 -6.22 -27.44 -16.02
N GLN A 119 -5.88 -26.24 -15.52
CA GLN A 119 -5.21 -25.21 -16.31
C GLN A 119 -3.75 -25.61 -16.62
N ARG A 120 -3.38 -25.62 -17.91
CA ARG A 120 -2.04 -26.05 -18.36
C ARG A 120 -0.91 -25.16 -17.84
N ALA A 121 -1.14 -23.84 -17.74
CA ALA A 121 -0.12 -22.94 -17.21
C ALA A 121 0.10 -23.17 -15.71
N ALA A 122 -0.95 -23.54 -14.97
CA ALA A 122 -0.86 -23.90 -13.56
C ALA A 122 -0.06 -25.20 -13.36
N ASP A 123 -0.23 -26.21 -14.23
CA ASP A 123 0.57 -27.44 -14.20
C ASP A 123 2.05 -27.18 -14.44
N ALA A 124 2.37 -26.38 -15.47
CA ALA A 124 3.75 -26.00 -15.76
C ALA A 124 4.38 -25.22 -14.60
N PHE A 125 3.61 -24.34 -13.95
CA PHE A 125 4.07 -23.60 -12.78
C PHE A 125 4.28 -24.51 -11.56
N LYS A 126 3.36 -25.46 -11.30
CA LYS A 126 3.52 -26.50 -10.26
C LYS A 126 4.79 -27.30 -10.47
N GLN A 127 5.05 -27.76 -11.69
CA GLN A 127 6.27 -28.48 -12.04
C GLN A 127 7.52 -27.64 -11.75
N ARG A 128 7.54 -26.39 -12.21
CA ARG A 128 8.67 -25.47 -11.98
C ARG A 128 8.95 -25.27 -10.48
N LEU A 129 7.91 -25.09 -9.65
CA LEU A 129 8.07 -24.94 -8.21
C LEU A 129 8.62 -26.22 -7.55
N ASN A 130 8.15 -27.40 -7.98
CA ASN A 130 8.69 -28.68 -7.51
C ASN A 130 10.16 -28.86 -7.89
N GLU A 131 10.57 -28.46 -9.10
CA GLU A 131 11.98 -28.47 -9.54
C GLU A 131 12.87 -27.55 -8.69
N LEU A 132 12.30 -26.47 -8.14
CA LEU A 132 12.95 -25.58 -7.17
C LEU A 132 12.91 -26.10 -5.73
N GLY A 133 12.39 -27.32 -5.51
CA GLY A 133 12.26 -27.93 -4.18
C GLY A 133 11.18 -27.30 -3.29
N ILE A 134 10.22 -26.57 -3.88
CA ILE A 134 9.11 -25.94 -3.16
C ILE A 134 7.93 -26.91 -3.17
N LYS A 135 7.39 -27.23 -1.99
CA LYS A 135 6.17 -28.03 -1.87
C LYS A 135 4.97 -27.27 -2.46
N VAL A 136 4.19 -27.93 -3.33
CA VAL A 136 3.02 -27.32 -3.95
C VAL A 136 1.77 -28.17 -3.72
N TYR A 137 0.72 -27.51 -3.24
CA TYR A 137 -0.60 -28.12 -3.04
C TYR A 137 -1.62 -27.58 -4.05
N THR A 138 -2.63 -28.37 -4.35
CA THR A 138 -3.73 -28.03 -5.26
C THR A 138 -5.06 -27.94 -4.50
N LEU A 139 -5.69 -26.77 -4.56
CA LEU A 139 -7.03 -26.52 -4.04
C LEU A 139 -7.97 -26.26 -5.23
N TYR A 140 -9.01 -27.07 -5.35
CA TYR A 140 -9.89 -27.14 -6.50
C TYR A 140 -10.97 -26.07 -6.46
N ASN A 141 -11.54 -25.79 -7.63
CA ASN A 141 -12.75 -24.98 -7.70
C ASN A 141 -13.93 -25.76 -7.10
N ILE A 142 -14.63 -25.17 -6.13
CA ILE A 142 -15.79 -25.76 -5.46
C ILE A 142 -17.06 -25.17 -6.07
N GLU A 143 -17.93 -26.03 -6.61
CA GLU A 143 -19.20 -25.60 -7.20
C GLU A 143 -20.12 -24.98 -6.15
N GLY A 144 -20.77 -23.87 -6.52
CA GLY A 144 -21.71 -23.18 -5.62
C GLY A 144 -21.05 -22.44 -4.45
N TYR A 145 -19.73 -22.27 -4.42
CA TYR A 145 -19.05 -21.44 -3.43
C TYR A 145 -19.39 -19.95 -3.62
N PRO A 146 -19.69 -19.18 -2.55
CA PRO A 146 -19.71 -19.56 -1.14
C PRO A 146 -21.09 -20.02 -0.60
N SER A 147 -22.12 -20.08 -1.44
CA SER A 147 -23.51 -20.21 -1.00
C SER A 147 -23.98 -21.63 -0.63
N ASN A 148 -23.41 -22.67 -1.24
CA ASN A 148 -23.82 -24.07 -1.02
C ASN A 148 -23.04 -24.72 0.13
N ILE A 149 -23.28 -24.27 1.36
CA ILE A 149 -22.50 -24.66 2.54
C ILE A 149 -22.46 -26.19 2.77
N PRO A 150 -23.56 -26.95 2.65
CA PRO A 150 -23.52 -28.41 2.82
C PRO A 150 -22.58 -29.11 1.83
N LEU A 151 -22.49 -28.61 0.58
CA LEU A 151 -21.54 -29.14 -0.39
C LEU A 151 -20.11 -28.69 -0.06
N ILE A 152 -19.93 -27.42 0.32
CA ILE A 152 -18.61 -26.84 0.63
C ILE A 152 -17.96 -27.59 1.80
N VAL A 153 -18.69 -27.80 2.90
CA VAL A 153 -18.22 -28.48 4.12
C VAL A 153 -18.45 -29.99 3.99
N SER A 154 -17.96 -30.60 2.92
CA SER A 154 -18.09 -32.04 2.66
C SER A 154 -16.84 -32.63 2.00
N ASP A 155 -16.82 -33.96 1.86
CA ASP A 155 -15.78 -34.66 1.11
C ASP A 155 -15.73 -34.25 -0.37
N GLU A 156 -16.86 -33.81 -0.93
CA GLU A 156 -16.97 -33.35 -2.33
C GLU A 156 -16.66 -31.86 -2.52
N GLY A 157 -16.59 -31.10 -1.42
CA GLY A 157 -16.18 -29.70 -1.37
C GLY A 157 -14.74 -29.57 -0.88
N TYR A 158 -14.53 -29.11 0.36
CA TYR A 158 -13.21 -29.00 0.96
C TYR A 158 -12.44 -30.32 1.00
N GLY A 159 -13.10 -31.48 1.10
CA GLY A 159 -12.40 -32.77 1.09
C GLY A 159 -11.69 -33.13 -0.22
N LYS A 160 -12.04 -32.49 -1.34
CA LYS A 160 -11.29 -32.62 -2.61
C LYS A 160 -9.96 -31.89 -2.59
N ASN A 161 -9.84 -30.85 -1.77
CA ASN A 161 -8.63 -30.07 -1.68
C ASN A 161 -7.52 -30.89 -1.03
N GLU A 162 -6.27 -30.64 -1.45
CA GLU A 162 -5.13 -31.23 -0.77
C GLU A 162 -4.94 -30.59 0.61
N TYR A 163 -4.72 -31.43 1.63
CA TYR A 163 -4.33 -30.96 2.97
C TYR A 163 -2.90 -30.43 2.93
N ILE A 164 -2.72 -29.17 3.32
CA ILE A 164 -1.43 -28.51 3.36
C ILE A 164 -0.78 -28.89 4.68
N GLU A 165 0.24 -29.75 4.62
CA GLU A 165 0.94 -30.24 5.81
C GLU A 165 1.81 -29.13 6.40
N THR A 166 1.33 -28.54 7.50
CA THR A 166 2.03 -27.44 8.19
C THR A 166 2.51 -27.86 9.57
N THR A 167 3.69 -27.38 9.95
CA THR A 167 4.38 -27.80 11.18
C THR A 167 4.29 -26.78 12.30
N ARG A 168 4.12 -25.50 11.98
CA ARG A 168 4.13 -24.42 12.96
C ARG A 168 2.72 -24.05 13.43
N PRO A 169 2.59 -23.47 14.65
CA PRO A 169 1.29 -23.13 15.22
C PRO A 169 0.61 -21.96 14.48
N LEU A 170 1.37 -20.99 13.96
CA LEU A 170 0.82 -19.91 13.14
C LEU A 170 1.06 -20.20 11.66
N VAL A 171 0.00 -20.39 10.89
CA VAL A 171 0.05 -20.53 9.43
C VAL A 171 -0.44 -19.22 8.80
N VAL A 172 0.47 -18.45 8.23
CA VAL A 172 0.14 -17.18 7.56
C VAL A 172 -0.16 -17.46 6.09
N ILE A 173 -1.42 -17.23 5.69
CA ILE A 173 -1.86 -17.35 4.31
C ILE A 173 -1.76 -15.98 3.63
N THR A 174 -0.86 -15.86 2.65
CA THR A 174 -0.63 -14.64 1.87
C THR A 174 -0.72 -14.88 0.36
N ALA A 175 -0.77 -13.83 -0.45
CA ALA A 175 -0.92 -13.93 -1.90
C ALA A 175 -0.30 -12.72 -2.63
N PRO A 176 -0.02 -12.83 -3.94
CA PRO A 176 0.36 -11.68 -4.77
C PRO A 176 -0.69 -10.56 -4.80
N GLY A 177 -1.97 -10.88 -4.61
CA GLY A 177 -3.04 -9.89 -4.63
C GLY A 177 -4.42 -10.42 -4.22
N PRO A 178 -5.48 -9.59 -4.37
CA PRO A 178 -6.85 -10.00 -4.09
C PRO A 178 -7.35 -11.06 -5.08
N GLY A 179 -8.32 -11.87 -4.64
CA GLY A 179 -8.96 -12.91 -5.46
C GLY A 179 -8.21 -14.24 -5.55
N SER A 180 -7.02 -14.37 -4.95
CA SER A 180 -6.21 -15.60 -4.99
C SER A 180 -6.68 -16.73 -4.06
N GLY A 181 -7.82 -16.56 -3.36
CA GLY A 181 -8.42 -17.62 -2.54
C GLY A 181 -7.83 -17.82 -1.13
N LYS A 182 -7.29 -16.75 -0.51
CA LYS A 182 -6.70 -16.82 0.86
C LYS A 182 -7.68 -17.37 1.90
N MET A 183 -8.85 -16.75 2.03
CA MET A 183 -9.90 -17.18 2.95
C MET A 183 -10.33 -18.64 2.69
N ALA A 184 -10.62 -19.00 1.43
CA ALA A 184 -11.02 -20.35 1.07
C ALA A 184 -9.93 -21.40 1.41
N ALA A 185 -8.65 -21.06 1.24
CA ALA A 185 -7.55 -21.90 1.66
C ALA A 185 -7.52 -22.10 3.17
N CYS A 186 -7.67 -21.03 3.97
CA CYS A 186 -7.76 -21.15 5.43
C CYS A 186 -8.89 -22.10 5.84
N LEU A 187 -10.11 -21.86 5.35
CA LEU A 187 -11.29 -22.65 5.72
C LEU A 187 -11.19 -24.11 5.29
N SER A 188 -10.60 -24.37 4.12
CA SER A 188 -10.30 -25.72 3.66
C SER A 188 -9.34 -26.44 4.61
N GLN A 189 -8.31 -25.75 5.11
CA GLN A 189 -7.39 -26.36 6.07
C GLN A 189 -8.07 -26.59 7.42
N LEU A 190 -8.91 -25.68 7.90
CA LEU A 190 -9.70 -25.91 9.11
C LEU A 190 -10.57 -27.15 9.03
N TYR A 191 -11.25 -27.36 7.90
CA TYR A 191 -12.01 -28.59 7.65
C TYR A 191 -11.12 -29.85 7.77
N HIS A 192 -9.93 -29.82 7.17
CA HIS A 192 -8.99 -30.94 7.22
C HIS A 192 -8.37 -31.19 8.59
N GLU A 193 -8.08 -30.14 9.36
CA GLU A 193 -7.60 -30.23 10.75
C GLU A 193 -8.69 -30.84 11.64
N HIS A 194 -9.93 -30.37 11.50
CA HIS A 194 -11.07 -30.89 12.24
C HIS A 194 -11.31 -32.38 11.94
N LYS A 195 -11.26 -32.80 10.66
CA LYS A 195 -11.38 -34.22 10.27
C LYS A 195 -10.27 -35.10 10.87
N ARG A 196 -9.13 -34.50 11.23
CA ARG A 196 -7.98 -35.15 11.89
C ARG A 196 -8.00 -35.03 13.42
N GLY A 197 -9.02 -34.39 14.00
CA GLY A 197 -9.11 -34.16 15.43
C GLY A 197 -8.12 -33.13 15.97
N ILE A 198 -7.55 -32.28 15.11
CA ILE A 198 -6.61 -31.22 15.49
C ILE A 198 -7.40 -29.93 15.69
N PRO A 199 -7.40 -29.35 16.91
CA PRO A 199 -7.95 -28.02 17.13
C PRO A 199 -7.18 -26.98 16.32
N ALA A 200 -7.89 -26.20 15.53
CA ALA A 200 -7.32 -25.10 14.77
C ALA A 200 -8.35 -23.97 14.63
N GLY A 201 -7.87 -22.73 14.51
CA GLY A 201 -8.70 -21.55 14.34
C GLY A 201 -8.39 -20.77 13.08
N TYR A 202 -9.29 -19.85 12.74
CA TYR A 202 -9.10 -18.89 11.67
C TYR A 202 -9.07 -17.47 12.21
N ALA A 203 -8.20 -16.60 11.70
CA ALA A 203 -8.27 -15.17 11.98
C ALA A 203 -7.94 -14.35 10.73
N LYS A 204 -8.40 -13.10 10.71
CA LYS A 204 -8.10 -12.18 9.63
C LYS A 204 -7.23 -11.02 10.13
N PHE A 205 -6.13 -10.78 9.43
CA PHE A 205 -5.25 -9.65 9.68
C PHE A 205 -5.45 -8.59 8.58
N GLU A 206 -6.05 -7.47 8.95
CA GLU A 206 -6.13 -6.27 8.13
C GLU A 206 -5.85 -5.04 8.98
N THR A 207 -5.15 -4.06 8.41
CA THR A 207 -4.81 -2.82 9.13
C THR A 207 -5.93 -1.79 9.06
N PHE A 208 -6.66 -1.76 7.95
CA PHE A 208 -7.75 -0.83 7.70
C PHE A 208 -9.00 -1.58 7.19
N PRO A 209 -10.20 -1.11 7.53
CA PRO A 209 -10.46 -0.02 8.48
C PRO A 209 -10.02 -0.38 9.92
N ILE A 210 -9.79 0.63 10.75
CA ILE A 210 -9.47 0.43 12.16
C ILE A 210 -10.77 0.31 12.94
N TRP A 211 -11.06 -0.89 13.42
CA TRP A 211 -12.36 -1.27 13.97
C TRP A 211 -12.80 -0.47 15.19
N ASN A 212 -11.86 -0.02 16.01
CA ASN A 212 -12.12 0.74 17.23
C ASN A 212 -12.01 2.26 17.04
N LEU A 213 -11.86 2.75 15.81
CA LEU A 213 -12.03 4.16 15.47
C LEU A 213 -13.44 4.40 14.89
N PRO A 214 -14.05 5.58 15.11
CA PRO A 214 -15.35 5.90 14.53
C PRO A 214 -15.37 5.77 12.99
N LEU A 215 -16.54 5.49 12.43
CA LEU A 215 -16.73 5.39 10.98
C LEU A 215 -16.31 6.67 10.24
N LYS A 216 -16.61 7.83 10.84
CA LYS A 216 -16.28 9.15 10.29
C LYS A 216 -14.89 9.64 10.67
N HIS A 217 -14.09 8.82 11.36
CA HIS A 217 -12.73 9.19 11.72
C HIS A 217 -11.89 9.38 10.44
N PRO A 218 -11.13 10.47 10.28
CA PRO A 218 -10.33 10.73 9.08
C PRO A 218 -9.43 9.56 8.67
N VAL A 219 -8.87 8.80 9.61
CA VAL A 219 -8.08 7.58 9.32
C VAL A 219 -8.88 6.54 8.52
N ASN A 220 -10.12 6.27 8.93
CA ASN A 220 -11.00 5.34 8.22
C ASN A 220 -11.46 5.91 6.88
N LEU A 221 -11.75 7.23 6.82
CA LEU A 221 -12.11 7.90 5.55
C LEU A 221 -10.94 7.91 4.55
N ALA A 222 -9.69 8.02 5.02
CA ALA A 222 -8.51 7.96 4.18
C ALA A 222 -8.30 6.57 3.57
N TYR A 223 -8.69 5.50 4.28
CA TYR A 223 -8.74 4.15 3.71
C TYR A 223 -9.78 4.05 2.60
N GLU A 224 -11.01 4.53 2.83
CA GLU A 224 -12.08 4.55 1.81
C GLU A 224 -11.65 5.38 0.57
N ALA A 225 -10.90 6.47 0.79
CA ALA A 225 -10.30 7.26 -0.30
C ALA A 225 -9.20 6.51 -1.05
N ALA A 226 -8.44 5.66 -0.37
CA ALA A 226 -7.39 4.84 -0.99
C ALA A 226 -7.94 3.64 -1.77
N THR A 227 -9.20 3.29 -1.54
CA THR A 227 -9.92 2.20 -2.18
C THR A 227 -11.13 2.72 -2.97
N ALA A 228 -11.16 3.99 -3.38
CA ALA A 228 -12.32 4.58 -4.07
C ALA A 228 -12.63 3.91 -5.42
N ASP A 229 -11.59 3.36 -6.06
CA ASP A 229 -11.65 2.52 -7.25
C ASP A 229 -12.20 1.11 -6.96
N LEU A 230 -12.04 0.64 -5.72
CA LEU A 230 -12.63 -0.58 -5.20
C LEU A 230 -14.03 -0.26 -4.63
N ASN A 231 -14.94 -1.22 -4.68
CA ASN A 231 -16.28 -1.04 -4.07
C ASN A 231 -16.28 -1.38 -2.57
N ASP A 232 -15.14 -1.15 -1.91
CA ASP A 232 -14.99 -1.37 -0.48
C ASP A 232 -15.47 -0.10 0.25
N VAL A 233 -16.50 -0.26 1.07
CA VAL A 233 -17.16 0.83 1.78
C VAL A 233 -17.17 0.52 3.27
N ASN A 234 -16.66 1.46 4.08
CA ASN A 234 -16.67 1.30 5.52
C ASN A 234 -18.10 1.36 6.06
N MET A 235 -18.41 0.50 7.02
CA MET A 235 -19.73 0.37 7.62
C MET A 235 -19.61 0.08 9.12
N ILE A 236 -20.67 0.37 9.87
CA ILE A 236 -20.78 -0.15 11.23
C ILE A 236 -21.01 -1.65 11.15
N ASP A 237 -20.31 -2.42 11.98
CA ASP A 237 -20.53 -3.85 12.13
C ASP A 237 -21.85 -4.09 12.91
N PRO A 238 -22.94 -4.50 12.24
CA PRO A 238 -24.22 -4.69 12.93
C PRO A 238 -24.18 -5.90 13.87
N PHE A 239 -23.37 -6.92 13.56
CA PHE A 239 -23.28 -8.14 14.35
C PHE A 239 -22.57 -7.88 15.69
N HIS A 240 -21.50 -7.09 15.67
CA HIS A 240 -20.80 -6.71 16.91
C HIS A 240 -21.69 -5.81 17.80
N LEU A 241 -22.45 -4.90 17.18
CA LEU A 241 -23.40 -4.05 17.89
C LEU A 241 -24.52 -4.88 18.54
N GLU A 242 -25.09 -5.85 17.84
CA GLU A 242 -26.13 -6.74 18.37
C GLU A 242 -25.61 -7.63 19.50
N ALA A 243 -24.43 -8.23 19.31
CA ALA A 243 -23.87 -9.19 20.28
C ALA A 243 -23.33 -8.53 21.56
N TYR A 244 -22.79 -7.30 21.46
CA TYR A 244 -22.05 -6.68 22.56
C TYR A 244 -22.51 -5.26 22.93
N GLY A 245 -23.45 -4.67 22.18
CA GLY A 245 -23.88 -3.27 22.39
C GLY A 245 -22.78 -2.24 22.08
N LYS A 246 -21.76 -2.62 21.31
CA LYS A 246 -20.59 -1.77 20.99
C LYS A 246 -20.52 -1.49 19.51
N THR A 247 -20.39 -0.21 19.17
CA THR A 247 -20.20 0.23 17.78
C THR A 247 -18.75 0.03 17.35
N THR A 248 -18.55 -0.76 16.30
CA THR A 248 -17.23 -0.97 15.67
C THR A 248 -17.35 -0.78 14.15
N VAL A 249 -16.21 -0.58 13.49
CA VAL A 249 -16.15 -0.35 12.04
C VAL A 249 -15.60 -1.59 11.33
N ASN A 250 -16.28 -1.98 10.27
CA ASN A 250 -15.83 -2.98 9.32
C ASN A 250 -16.13 -2.46 7.90
N TYR A 251 -16.15 -3.31 6.88
CA TYR A 251 -16.51 -2.93 5.52
C TYR A 251 -17.50 -3.92 4.91
N ASN A 252 -18.23 -3.44 3.89
CA ASN A 252 -19.35 -4.15 3.27
C ASN A 252 -19.06 -5.61 2.94
N ARG A 253 -17.93 -5.91 2.29
CA ARG A 253 -17.62 -7.28 1.84
C ARG A 253 -17.53 -8.28 2.99
N ASP A 254 -16.90 -7.89 4.10
CA ASP A 254 -16.74 -8.75 5.26
C ASP A 254 -18.04 -8.89 6.05
N ILE A 255 -18.84 -7.82 6.14
CA ILE A 255 -20.17 -7.84 6.74
C ILE A 255 -21.11 -8.75 5.94
N GLU A 256 -21.12 -8.61 4.61
CA GLU A 256 -21.99 -9.37 3.71
C GLU A 256 -21.66 -10.88 3.73
N ILE A 257 -20.37 -11.25 3.83
CA ILE A 257 -19.96 -12.65 3.83
C ILE A 257 -20.02 -13.31 5.22
N PHE A 258 -20.04 -12.52 6.31
CA PHE A 258 -19.98 -13.05 7.67
C PHE A 258 -21.05 -14.10 8.00
N PRO A 259 -22.35 -13.96 7.62
CA PRO A 259 -23.35 -15.01 7.88
C PRO A 259 -22.98 -16.36 7.29
N VAL A 260 -22.39 -16.36 6.09
CA VAL A 260 -21.93 -17.58 5.42
C VAL A 260 -20.73 -18.18 6.14
N LEU A 261 -19.76 -17.34 6.56
CA LEU A 261 -18.62 -17.79 7.35
C LEU A 261 -19.04 -18.37 8.71
N ASN A 262 -19.99 -17.74 9.38
CA ASN A 262 -20.52 -18.16 10.66
C ASN A 262 -21.15 -19.56 10.58
N GLU A 263 -21.92 -19.83 9.51
CA GLU A 263 -22.49 -21.15 9.26
C GLU A 263 -21.40 -22.17 8.87
N ILE A 264 -20.39 -21.79 8.07
CA ILE A 264 -19.24 -22.67 7.79
C ILE A 264 -18.51 -23.06 9.08
N PHE A 265 -18.23 -22.12 9.98
CA PHE A 265 -17.62 -22.44 11.27
C PHE A 265 -18.51 -23.35 12.12
N THR A 266 -19.81 -23.12 12.12
CA THR A 266 -20.77 -23.95 12.86
C THR A 266 -20.81 -25.38 12.30
N GLN A 267 -20.75 -25.56 10.98
CA GLN A 267 -20.68 -26.89 10.36
C GLN A 267 -19.35 -27.61 10.64
N ILE A 268 -18.23 -26.87 10.70
CA ILE A 268 -16.92 -27.46 10.99
C ILE A 268 -16.77 -27.79 12.48
N TYR A 269 -17.15 -26.89 13.40
CA TYR A 269 -16.84 -27.01 14.82
C TYR A 269 -18.04 -27.32 15.73
N GLY A 270 -19.26 -27.30 15.19
CA GLY A 270 -20.52 -27.40 15.94
C GLY A 270 -21.01 -26.04 16.48
N GLU A 271 -20.11 -25.08 16.70
CA GLU A 271 -20.43 -23.70 17.04
C GLU A 271 -19.46 -22.72 16.38
N SER A 272 -19.91 -21.51 16.10
CA SER A 272 -19.03 -20.45 15.59
C SER A 272 -18.24 -19.80 16.73
N PRO A 273 -16.91 -19.65 16.60
CA PRO A 273 -16.10 -18.96 17.59
C PRO A 273 -16.28 -17.43 17.56
N TYR A 274 -16.96 -16.91 16.54
CA TYR A 274 -17.10 -15.47 16.28
C TYR A 274 -18.56 -15.06 16.25
N LYS A 275 -18.86 -13.93 16.89
CA LYS A 275 -20.19 -13.32 16.83
C LYS A 275 -20.25 -12.18 15.81
N SER A 276 -19.11 -11.74 15.30
CA SER A 276 -18.98 -10.65 14.33
C SER A 276 -17.69 -10.75 13.51
N PRO A 277 -17.60 -10.10 12.33
CA PRO A 277 -16.34 -9.97 11.60
C PRO A 277 -15.31 -9.13 12.37
N THR A 278 -15.73 -8.26 13.30
CA THR A 278 -14.82 -7.61 14.25
C THR A 278 -14.08 -8.63 15.14
N ASP A 279 -14.78 -9.64 15.69
CA ASP A 279 -14.14 -10.67 16.54
C ASP A 279 -13.16 -11.56 15.76
N MET A 280 -13.46 -11.77 14.48
CA MET A 280 -12.64 -12.52 13.52
C MET A 280 -11.31 -11.81 13.20
N GLY A 281 -11.29 -10.49 13.34
CA GLY A 281 -10.10 -9.65 13.17
C GLY A 281 -9.13 -9.74 14.35
N VAL A 282 -7.86 -9.41 14.10
CA VAL A 282 -6.81 -9.34 15.14
C VAL A 282 -6.11 -7.98 15.21
N ASN A 283 -6.66 -6.94 14.57
CA ASN A 283 -5.99 -5.65 14.40
C ASN A 283 -5.89 -4.85 15.71
N MET A 284 -4.67 -4.44 16.08
CA MET A 284 -4.38 -3.63 17.27
C MET A 284 -3.92 -2.19 16.95
N ALA A 285 -3.92 -1.78 15.67
CA ALA A 285 -3.38 -0.49 15.25
C ALA A 285 -4.03 0.71 15.96
N GLY A 286 -5.35 0.73 16.14
CA GLY A 286 -6.04 1.85 16.79
C GLY A 286 -5.60 2.08 18.24
N ASN A 287 -5.14 1.04 18.95
CA ASN A 287 -4.64 1.14 20.33
C ASN A 287 -3.23 1.73 20.43
N CYS A 288 -2.57 1.95 19.29
CA CYS A 288 -1.20 2.40 19.18
C CYS A 288 -1.08 3.84 18.67
N ILE A 289 -2.22 4.52 18.46
CA ILE A 289 -2.27 5.96 18.23
C ILE A 289 -1.93 6.66 19.56
N ILE A 290 -0.93 7.52 19.54
CA ILE A 290 -0.46 8.31 20.70
C ILE A 290 -0.83 9.79 20.58
N ASP A 291 -1.10 10.27 19.36
CA ASP A 291 -1.63 11.60 19.10
C ASP A 291 -2.63 11.51 17.94
N ASP A 292 -3.90 11.59 18.31
CA ASP A 292 -5.02 11.43 17.38
C ASP A 292 -5.14 12.62 16.41
N GLU A 293 -4.83 13.84 16.86
CA GLU A 293 -4.91 15.03 16.00
C GLU A 293 -3.89 14.96 14.86
N ILE A 294 -2.68 14.48 15.14
CA ILE A 294 -1.65 14.24 14.11
C ILE A 294 -2.12 13.20 13.08
N CYS A 295 -2.68 12.08 13.54
CA CYS A 295 -3.22 11.05 12.64
C CYS A 295 -4.40 11.57 11.82
N GLN A 296 -5.31 12.33 12.43
CA GLN A 296 -6.44 12.94 11.74
C GLN A 296 -5.98 13.90 10.64
N GLU A 297 -5.02 14.78 10.93
CA GLU A 297 -4.51 15.74 9.95
C GLU A 297 -3.77 15.04 8.81
N ALA A 298 -2.90 14.07 9.12
CA ALA A 298 -2.20 13.31 8.10
C ALA A 298 -3.15 12.52 7.19
N SER A 299 -4.25 12.01 7.75
CA SER A 299 -5.31 11.33 7.00
C SER A 299 -6.09 12.29 6.09
N ARG A 300 -6.41 13.50 6.56
CA ARG A 300 -7.04 14.56 5.76
C ARG A 300 -6.19 14.92 4.54
N GLN A 301 -4.89 15.09 4.75
CA GLN A 301 -3.93 15.35 3.67
C GLN A 301 -3.84 14.18 2.68
N GLU A 302 -3.91 12.93 3.15
CA GLU A 302 -3.98 11.75 2.28
C GLU A 302 -5.26 11.75 1.42
N ILE A 303 -6.42 12.14 1.95
CA ILE A 303 -7.68 12.24 1.18
C ILE A 303 -7.54 13.26 0.04
N ILE A 304 -7.01 14.46 0.32
CA ILE A 304 -6.76 15.48 -0.71
C ILE A 304 -5.78 14.95 -1.76
N ARG A 305 -4.74 14.23 -1.34
CA ARG A 305 -3.77 13.61 -2.25
C ARG A 305 -4.44 12.56 -3.16
N ARG A 306 -5.37 11.76 -2.63
CA ARG A 306 -6.13 10.78 -3.43
C ARG A 306 -7.01 11.46 -4.46
N TYR A 307 -7.69 12.55 -4.09
CA TYR A 307 -8.46 13.37 -5.01
C TYR A 307 -7.63 13.84 -6.21
N TYR A 308 -6.47 14.47 -5.96
CA TYR A 308 -5.59 14.91 -7.05
C TYR A 308 -5.11 13.76 -7.95
N ASN A 309 -4.70 12.63 -7.37
CA ASN A 309 -4.30 11.47 -8.18
C ASN A 309 -5.43 10.95 -9.08
N ALA A 310 -6.68 10.97 -8.60
CA ALA A 310 -7.84 10.54 -9.39
C ALA A 310 -8.16 11.54 -10.52
N MET A 311 -8.00 12.85 -10.26
CA MET A 311 -8.11 13.89 -11.28
C MET A 311 -7.06 13.69 -12.40
N ASP A 312 -5.80 13.44 -12.03
CA ASP A 312 -4.71 13.16 -12.97
C ASP A 312 -4.93 11.86 -13.76
N ALA A 313 -5.41 10.81 -13.08
CA ALA A 313 -5.76 9.54 -13.71
C ALA A 313 -6.89 9.72 -14.74
N ARG A 314 -7.92 10.51 -14.43
CA ARG A 314 -8.99 10.84 -15.38
C ARG A 314 -8.44 11.62 -16.57
N LYS A 315 -7.60 12.63 -16.33
CA LYS A 315 -7.00 13.44 -17.40
C LYS A 315 -6.11 12.62 -18.35
N SER A 316 -5.46 11.58 -17.84
CA SER A 316 -4.65 10.64 -18.61
C SER A 316 -5.42 9.42 -19.16
N GLY A 317 -6.75 9.40 -19.03
CA GLY A 317 -7.62 8.34 -19.58
C GLY A 317 -7.58 7.01 -18.82
N LYS A 318 -7.03 6.99 -17.60
CA LYS A 318 -6.89 5.80 -16.74
C LYS A 318 -7.89 5.77 -15.57
N GLY A 319 -8.52 6.90 -15.23
CA GLY A 319 -9.43 7.06 -14.11
C GLY A 319 -10.90 7.19 -14.52
N SER A 320 -11.80 7.18 -13.53
CA SER A 320 -13.25 7.26 -13.74
C SER A 320 -13.88 8.47 -13.04
N GLU A 321 -14.99 8.97 -13.58
CA GLU A 321 -15.75 10.05 -12.96
C GLU A 321 -16.39 9.65 -11.62
N SER A 322 -16.77 8.38 -11.50
CA SER A 322 -17.33 7.83 -10.27
C SER A 322 -16.32 7.82 -9.11
N GLU A 323 -15.04 7.53 -9.38
CA GLU A 323 -13.96 7.59 -8.39
C GLU A 323 -13.79 9.02 -7.82
N ILE A 324 -13.75 10.03 -8.71
CA ILE A 324 -13.61 11.44 -8.31
C ILE A 324 -14.81 11.87 -7.47
N PHE A 325 -16.04 11.55 -7.90
CA PHE A 325 -17.24 11.88 -7.15
C PHE A 325 -17.24 11.28 -5.74
N LYS A 326 -16.82 10.01 -5.60
CA LYS A 326 -16.64 9.38 -4.27
C LYS A 326 -15.64 10.16 -3.41
N LEU A 327 -14.51 10.56 -3.98
CA LEU A 327 -13.48 11.32 -3.28
C LEU A 327 -13.96 12.71 -2.84
N GLU A 328 -14.75 13.41 -3.66
CA GLU A 328 -15.38 14.69 -3.30
C GLU A 328 -16.33 14.53 -2.11
N VAL A 329 -17.12 13.45 -2.08
CA VAL A 329 -17.99 13.13 -0.93
C VAL A 329 -17.15 12.85 0.32
N LEU A 330 -16.04 12.12 0.19
CA LEU A 330 -15.12 11.83 1.30
C LEU A 330 -14.45 13.09 1.85
N MET A 331 -14.02 14.01 0.97
CA MET A 331 -13.49 15.32 1.38
C MET A 331 -14.51 16.12 2.18
N LYS A 332 -15.78 16.17 1.73
CA LYS A 332 -16.87 16.80 2.48
C LYS A 332 -17.11 16.14 3.84
N LYS A 333 -17.11 14.79 3.91
CA LYS A 333 -17.24 14.05 5.18
C LYS A 333 -16.08 14.33 6.14
N ALA A 334 -14.86 14.47 5.62
CA ALA A 334 -13.67 14.79 6.39
C ALA A 334 -13.54 16.27 6.77
N GLY A 335 -14.39 17.13 6.18
CA GLY A 335 -14.39 18.57 6.42
C GLY A 335 -13.22 19.30 5.78
N VAL A 336 -12.75 18.84 4.61
CA VAL A 336 -11.58 19.40 3.92
C VAL A 336 -11.87 19.79 2.48
N THR A 337 -11.02 20.67 1.98
CA THR A 337 -10.99 21.22 0.63
C THR A 337 -9.56 21.14 0.08
N VAL A 338 -9.38 21.46 -1.20
CA VAL A 338 -8.03 21.50 -1.80
C VAL A 338 -7.13 22.57 -1.17
N HIS A 339 -7.72 23.65 -0.61
CA HIS A 339 -7.00 24.75 0.02
C HIS A 339 -6.36 24.39 1.37
N ASP A 340 -6.86 23.33 2.03
CA ASP A 340 -6.25 22.82 3.27
C ASP A 340 -4.86 22.21 3.00
N ARG A 341 -4.52 21.96 1.74
CA ARG A 341 -3.18 21.61 1.29
C ARG A 341 -2.46 22.88 0.79
N LYS A 342 -1.83 23.61 1.71
CA LYS A 342 -1.22 24.94 1.46
C LYS A 342 -0.31 25.06 0.23
N VAL A 343 0.40 23.98 -0.13
CA VAL A 343 1.27 23.96 -1.31
C VAL A 343 0.50 24.13 -2.62
N VAL A 344 -0.79 23.81 -2.65
CA VAL A 344 -1.67 24.02 -3.81
C VAL A 344 -1.78 25.51 -4.11
N ASP A 345 -2.32 26.29 -3.18
CA ASP A 345 -2.53 27.73 -3.36
C ASP A 345 -1.20 28.44 -3.67
N ALA A 346 -0.12 28.06 -2.96
CA ALA A 346 1.20 28.64 -3.17
C ALA A 346 1.75 28.40 -4.59
N ALA A 347 1.58 27.19 -5.14
CA ALA A 347 2.03 26.88 -6.48
C ALA A 347 1.17 27.59 -7.55
N LEU A 348 -0.15 27.64 -7.36
CA LEU A 348 -1.07 28.27 -8.29
C LEU A 348 -0.90 29.78 -8.35
N SER A 349 -0.82 30.45 -7.19
CA SER A 349 -0.56 31.90 -7.15
C SER A 349 0.79 32.25 -7.77
N TYR A 350 1.83 31.41 -7.57
CA TYR A 350 3.13 31.66 -8.17
C TYR A 350 3.14 31.41 -9.69
N ALA A 351 2.36 30.44 -10.18
CA ALA A 351 2.18 30.23 -11.62
C ALA A 351 1.50 31.44 -12.27
N GLU A 352 0.45 31.98 -11.63
CA GLU A 352 -0.27 33.17 -12.10
C GLU A 352 0.62 34.41 -12.11
N GLU A 353 1.35 34.67 -11.01
CA GLU A 353 2.27 35.82 -10.88
C GLU A 353 3.37 35.79 -11.95
N THR A 354 3.90 34.60 -12.25
CA THR A 354 5.08 34.46 -13.12
C THR A 354 4.73 34.14 -14.58
N GLY A 355 3.48 33.80 -14.88
CA GLY A 355 3.02 33.37 -16.21
C GLY A 355 3.67 32.07 -16.70
N ALA A 356 4.21 31.25 -15.81
CA ALA A 356 4.93 30.03 -16.13
C ALA A 356 4.54 28.89 -15.17
N PRO A 357 4.67 27.61 -15.58
CA PRO A 357 4.44 26.49 -14.67
C PRO A 357 5.27 26.63 -13.39
N ALA A 358 4.65 26.38 -12.25
CA ALA A 358 5.24 26.59 -10.94
C ALA A 358 5.02 25.39 -10.02
N ALA A 359 5.86 25.30 -9.01
CA ALA A 359 5.79 24.31 -7.96
C ALA A 359 6.05 24.94 -6.60
N ALA A 360 5.43 24.38 -5.58
CA ALA A 360 5.63 24.74 -4.18
C ALA A 360 5.96 23.50 -3.35
N LEU A 361 6.78 23.68 -2.32
CA LEU A 361 7.16 22.66 -1.35
C LEU A 361 7.14 23.26 0.05
N GLU A 362 6.43 22.64 0.99
CA GLU A 362 6.44 23.03 2.41
C GLU A 362 7.47 22.17 3.15
N LEU A 363 8.47 22.84 3.72
CA LEU A 363 9.49 22.20 4.56
C LEU A 363 8.91 21.82 5.94
N ASP A 364 9.59 20.92 6.64
CA ASP A 364 9.23 20.47 7.99
C ASP A 364 9.07 21.60 9.02
N ASN A 365 9.72 22.75 8.80
CA ASN A 365 9.60 23.94 9.63
C ASN A 365 8.44 24.88 9.22
N GLY A 366 7.60 24.47 8.27
CA GLY A 366 6.48 25.25 7.72
C GLY A 366 6.87 26.30 6.68
N LYS A 367 8.16 26.42 6.32
CA LYS A 367 8.59 27.38 5.30
C LYS A 367 8.17 26.90 3.91
N MET A 368 7.48 27.78 3.19
CA MET A 368 7.08 27.54 1.80
C MET A 368 8.22 27.89 0.85
N ILE A 369 8.60 26.94 0.00
CA ILE A 369 9.61 27.08 -1.04
C ILE A 369 8.93 27.05 -2.39
N LEU A 370 9.29 27.99 -3.25
CA LEU A 370 8.70 28.15 -4.58
C LEU A 370 9.75 27.90 -5.67
N GLY A 371 9.31 27.31 -6.78
CA GLY A 371 10.07 27.12 -8.00
C GLY A 371 9.20 27.39 -9.21
N LYS A 372 9.78 27.92 -10.28
CA LYS A 372 9.10 28.13 -11.56
C LYS A 372 9.94 27.58 -12.70
N THR A 373 9.27 27.27 -13.80
CA THR A 373 9.95 26.93 -15.05
C THR A 373 10.77 28.13 -15.55
N SER A 374 11.95 27.82 -16.03
CA SER A 374 12.92 28.74 -16.64
C SER A 374 13.52 28.09 -17.89
N ASP A 375 14.43 28.78 -18.55
CA ASP A 375 15.12 28.24 -19.73
C ASP A 375 15.99 27.02 -19.39
N LEU A 376 16.49 26.96 -18.15
CA LEU A 376 17.38 25.89 -17.68
C LEU A 376 16.65 24.78 -16.91
N LEU A 377 15.68 25.14 -16.07
CA LEU A 377 15.06 24.23 -15.10
C LEU A 377 13.55 24.18 -15.27
N GLY A 378 12.98 22.98 -15.16
CA GLY A 378 11.56 22.81 -14.87
C GLY A 378 11.21 23.23 -13.43
N ALA A 379 9.92 23.48 -13.17
CA ALA A 379 9.43 23.94 -11.88
C ALA A 379 9.84 23.04 -10.69
N LEU A 380 9.76 21.71 -10.84
CA LEU A 380 10.17 20.76 -9.79
C LEU A 380 11.67 20.76 -9.54
N SER A 381 12.48 20.79 -10.59
CA SER A 381 13.93 20.92 -10.47
C SER A 381 14.30 22.21 -9.72
N ALA A 382 13.62 23.31 -10.03
CA ALA A 382 13.83 24.60 -9.38
C ALA A 382 13.42 24.59 -7.89
N VAL A 383 12.25 24.05 -7.55
CA VAL A 383 11.79 23.99 -6.15
C VAL A 383 12.68 23.07 -5.32
N LEU A 384 13.15 21.95 -5.91
CA LEU A 384 14.08 21.03 -5.26
C LEU A 384 15.39 21.73 -4.89
N LEU A 385 16.05 22.40 -5.85
CA LEU A 385 17.29 23.12 -5.58
C LEU A 385 17.10 24.25 -4.58
N ASN A 386 16.00 24.99 -4.66
CA ASN A 386 15.69 26.04 -3.70
C ASN A 386 15.49 25.48 -2.29
N ALA A 387 14.84 24.32 -2.15
CA ALA A 387 14.64 23.66 -0.87
C ALA A 387 15.96 23.16 -0.28
N LEU A 388 16.84 22.57 -1.09
CA LEU A 388 18.16 22.11 -0.64
C LEU A 388 19.05 23.28 -0.21
N LYS A 389 19.07 24.38 -0.97
CA LYS A 389 19.79 25.61 -0.60
C LYS A 389 19.29 26.16 0.73
N GLU A 390 17.97 26.26 0.89
CA GLU A 390 17.36 26.73 2.13
C GLU A 390 17.76 25.86 3.33
N LEU A 391 17.65 24.53 3.20
CA LEU A 391 17.98 23.60 4.28
C LEU A 391 19.47 23.63 4.66
N ALA A 392 20.34 23.95 3.70
CA ALA A 392 21.78 24.09 3.88
C ALA A 392 22.21 25.51 4.33
N GLY A 393 21.28 26.48 4.41
CA GLY A 393 21.60 27.87 4.74
C GLY A 393 22.39 28.59 3.64
N ILE A 394 22.27 28.14 2.39
CA ILE A 394 22.94 28.71 1.22
C ILE A 394 22.10 29.84 0.67
N ASP A 395 22.76 30.95 0.30
CA ASP A 395 22.09 32.10 -0.32
C ASP A 395 21.29 31.69 -1.56
N ARG A 396 20.09 32.24 -1.71
CA ARG A 396 19.16 31.88 -2.80
C ARG A 396 19.76 32.13 -4.19
N HIS A 397 20.59 33.16 -4.33
CA HIS A 397 21.24 33.56 -5.58
C HIS A 397 22.54 32.80 -5.85
N TYR A 398 23.03 32.01 -4.90
CA TYR A 398 24.19 31.15 -5.14
C TYR A 398 23.84 30.03 -6.12
N HIS A 399 24.68 29.87 -7.16
CA HIS A 399 24.55 28.81 -8.15
C HIS A 399 25.27 27.54 -7.67
N VAL A 400 24.52 26.62 -7.07
CA VAL A 400 25.03 25.33 -6.56
C VAL A 400 25.34 24.28 -7.63
N ILE A 401 25.06 24.58 -8.91
CA ILE A 401 25.41 23.71 -10.04
C ILE A 401 26.30 24.49 -10.98
N SER A 402 27.47 23.95 -11.26
CA SER A 402 28.42 24.57 -12.18
C SER A 402 27.95 24.47 -13.63
N PRO A 403 28.22 25.48 -14.47
CA PRO A 403 27.97 25.40 -15.92
C PRO A 403 28.63 24.18 -16.56
N ALA A 404 29.85 23.82 -16.12
CA ALA A 404 30.58 22.65 -16.59
C ALA A 404 29.88 21.31 -16.32
N ALA A 405 28.97 21.25 -15.33
CA ALA A 405 28.13 20.08 -15.06
C ALA A 405 26.80 20.10 -15.84
N ILE A 406 26.38 21.25 -16.37
CA ILE A 406 25.12 21.45 -17.10
C ILE A 406 25.32 21.28 -18.60
N GLU A 407 26.32 21.97 -19.16
CA GLU A 407 26.55 22.06 -20.61
C GLU A 407 26.63 20.69 -21.30
N PRO A 408 27.35 19.69 -20.77
CA PRO A 408 27.41 18.37 -21.40
C PRO A 408 26.05 17.67 -21.45
N ILE A 409 25.21 17.87 -20.43
CA ILE A 409 23.87 17.28 -20.37
C ILE A 409 22.96 17.93 -21.41
N GLN A 410 22.96 19.26 -21.49
CA GLN A 410 22.15 19.98 -22.49
C GLN A 410 22.59 19.63 -23.91
N LEU A 411 23.90 19.60 -24.18
CA LEU A 411 24.46 19.21 -25.48
C LEU A 411 24.04 17.79 -25.87
N LEU A 412 24.12 16.84 -24.94
CA LEU A 412 23.65 15.46 -25.15
C LEU A 412 22.16 15.45 -25.55
N LYS A 413 21.31 16.17 -24.83
CA LYS A 413 19.87 16.23 -25.10
C LYS A 413 19.55 16.82 -26.47
N THR A 414 20.14 17.96 -26.82
CA THR A 414 19.75 18.70 -28.03
C THR A 414 20.43 18.17 -29.28
N GLU A 415 21.76 17.97 -29.25
CA GLU A 415 22.53 17.64 -30.45
C GLU A 415 22.56 16.15 -30.76
N TYR A 416 22.58 15.29 -29.73
CA TYR A 416 22.79 13.86 -29.91
C TYR A 416 21.49 13.04 -29.76
N LEU A 417 20.60 13.45 -28.85
CA LEU A 417 19.32 12.77 -28.61
C LEU A 417 18.14 13.43 -29.33
N GLY A 418 18.36 14.56 -30.00
CA GLY A 418 17.35 15.24 -30.83
C GLY A 418 16.19 15.85 -30.03
N SER A 419 16.36 16.10 -28.73
CA SER A 419 15.35 16.76 -27.92
C SER A 419 15.34 18.26 -28.19
N HIS A 420 14.15 18.82 -28.43
CA HIS A 420 13.99 20.27 -28.58
C HIS A 420 13.96 21.01 -27.24
N ASN A 421 13.85 20.29 -26.12
CA ASN A 421 13.75 20.89 -24.79
C ASN A 421 15.10 20.74 -24.03
N PRO A 422 15.87 21.82 -23.86
CA PRO A 422 17.16 21.78 -23.17
C PRO A 422 17.04 21.80 -21.63
N ARG A 423 15.82 21.88 -21.08
CA ARG A 423 15.60 21.96 -19.64
C ARG A 423 16.01 20.67 -18.94
N LEU A 424 16.56 20.81 -17.75
CA LEU A 424 16.98 19.67 -16.94
C LEU A 424 15.82 19.11 -16.10
N HIS A 425 15.62 17.80 -16.21
CA HIS A 425 14.76 17.03 -15.30
C HIS A 425 15.40 16.88 -13.92
N THR A 426 14.60 16.43 -12.96
CA THR A 426 15.01 16.37 -11.56
C THR A 426 16.21 15.43 -11.34
N ASP A 427 16.28 14.32 -12.08
CA ASP A 427 17.42 13.38 -12.04
C ASP A 427 18.70 13.97 -12.62
N GLU A 428 18.60 14.63 -13.79
CA GLU A 428 19.71 15.34 -14.44
C GLU A 428 20.26 16.46 -13.53
N VAL A 429 19.38 17.19 -12.84
CA VAL A 429 19.77 18.19 -11.84
C VAL A 429 20.50 17.58 -10.65
N LEU A 430 20.05 16.44 -10.13
CA LEU A 430 20.74 15.75 -9.04
C LEU A 430 22.10 15.21 -9.46
N ILE A 431 22.25 14.73 -10.70
CA ILE A 431 23.53 14.32 -11.26
C ILE A 431 24.48 15.52 -11.39
N ALA A 432 24.00 16.65 -11.91
CA ALA A 432 24.79 17.86 -12.07
C ALA A 432 25.21 18.46 -10.70
N LEU A 433 24.31 18.45 -9.72
CA LEU A 433 24.60 18.85 -8.34
C LEU A 433 25.65 17.93 -7.70
N SER A 434 25.49 16.61 -7.85
CA SER A 434 26.44 15.61 -7.35
C SER A 434 27.83 15.77 -7.97
N THR A 435 27.88 16.03 -9.27
CA THR A 435 29.15 16.32 -9.97
C THR A 435 29.81 17.59 -9.44
N THR A 436 29.03 18.65 -9.24
CA THR A 436 29.52 19.93 -8.71
C THR A 436 30.02 19.80 -7.26
N ALA A 437 29.39 18.93 -6.45
CA ALA A 437 29.78 18.66 -5.07
C ALA A 437 31.20 18.08 -4.90
N ALA A 438 31.84 17.60 -5.97
CA ALA A 438 33.22 17.16 -5.95
C ALA A 438 34.22 18.32 -5.75
N SER A 439 33.87 19.53 -6.17
CA SER A 439 34.74 20.71 -6.13
C SER A 439 34.13 21.93 -5.44
N ASP A 440 32.84 21.90 -5.09
CA ASP A 440 32.12 23.00 -4.45
C ASP A 440 31.50 22.54 -3.11
N GLN A 441 31.87 23.23 -2.03
CA GLN A 441 31.40 22.90 -0.68
C GLN A 441 29.91 23.19 -0.48
N ALA A 442 29.38 24.25 -1.09
CA ALA A 442 27.96 24.60 -0.98
C ALA A 442 27.09 23.57 -1.72
N ALA A 443 27.52 23.12 -2.91
CA ALA A 443 26.86 22.04 -3.63
C ALA A 443 26.81 20.73 -2.81
N ARG A 444 27.91 20.40 -2.13
CA ARG A 444 27.96 19.25 -1.21
C ARG A 444 27.01 19.40 -0.04
N GLN A 445 27.00 20.56 0.62
CA GLN A 445 26.09 20.84 1.74
C GLN A 445 24.62 20.72 1.33
N ALA A 446 24.26 21.20 0.13
CA ALA A 446 22.93 21.05 -0.43
C ALA A 446 22.57 19.57 -0.66
N LEU A 447 23.47 18.78 -1.24
CA LEU A 447 23.26 17.35 -1.50
C LEU A 447 23.02 16.55 -0.21
N GLU A 448 23.74 16.89 0.86
CA GLU A 448 23.58 16.27 2.19
C GLU A 448 22.20 16.52 2.83
N GLN A 449 21.41 17.48 2.33
CA GLN A 449 20.06 17.76 2.83
C GLN A 449 18.94 16.89 2.23
N LEU A 450 19.22 16.07 1.21
CA LEU A 450 18.17 15.31 0.48
C LEU A 450 17.27 14.48 1.39
N SER A 451 17.82 13.84 2.42
CA SER A 451 17.06 13.00 3.35
C SER A 451 16.03 13.78 4.18
N ARG A 452 16.23 15.09 4.36
CA ARG A 452 15.34 15.97 5.12
C ARG A 452 14.08 16.37 4.35
N LEU A 453 14.00 16.04 3.05
CA LEU A 453 12.81 16.29 2.23
C LEU A 453 11.75 15.19 2.37
N SER A 454 12.11 14.04 2.94
CA SER A 454 11.16 12.94 3.13
C SER A 454 10.02 13.37 4.05
N GLY A 455 8.78 13.18 3.59
CA GLY A 455 7.57 13.59 4.28
C GLY A 455 7.09 15.02 3.96
N CYS A 456 7.91 15.84 3.29
CA CYS A 456 7.48 17.16 2.83
C CYS A 456 6.35 17.04 1.80
N GLN A 457 5.48 18.04 1.77
CA GLN A 457 4.42 18.13 0.78
C GLN A 457 4.87 19.02 -0.38
N ALA A 458 4.52 18.63 -1.60
CA ALA A 458 4.75 19.44 -2.79
C ALA A 458 3.54 19.45 -3.71
N HIS A 459 3.39 20.53 -4.47
CA HIS A 459 2.39 20.65 -5.53
C HIS A 459 2.99 21.32 -6.76
N THR A 460 2.46 21.00 -7.94
CA THR A 460 2.85 21.58 -9.23
C THR A 460 1.60 22.02 -9.98
N SER A 461 1.67 23.17 -10.65
CA SER A 461 0.56 23.74 -11.42
C SER A 461 0.27 23.01 -12.73
N VAL A 462 1.08 21.99 -13.08
CA VAL A 462 0.92 21.16 -14.29
C VAL A 462 1.29 19.71 -14.01
N MET A 463 0.75 18.81 -14.82
CA MET A 463 1.16 17.41 -14.94
C MET A 463 2.61 17.32 -15.44
N LEU A 464 3.32 16.30 -14.98
CA LEU A 464 4.77 16.15 -15.15
C LEU A 464 5.14 14.85 -15.82
N SER A 465 6.40 14.77 -16.24
CA SER A 465 7.00 13.54 -16.74
C SER A 465 7.05 12.46 -15.66
N GLU A 466 7.01 11.19 -16.07
CA GLU A 466 7.20 10.06 -15.14
C GLU A 466 8.55 10.09 -14.42
N VAL A 467 9.58 10.66 -15.07
CA VAL A 467 10.95 10.76 -14.51
C VAL A 467 10.92 11.60 -13.24
N ASP A 468 10.32 12.80 -13.31
CA ASP A 468 10.26 13.73 -12.19
C ASP A 468 9.42 13.16 -11.02
N ILE A 469 8.27 12.54 -11.35
CA ILE A 469 7.40 11.88 -10.36
C ILE A 469 8.16 10.76 -9.62
N LYS A 470 8.93 9.94 -10.35
CA LYS A 470 9.70 8.82 -9.76
C LYS A 470 10.78 9.32 -8.81
N ILE A 471 11.47 10.43 -9.13
CA ILE A 471 12.49 11.00 -8.24
C ILE A 471 11.87 11.54 -6.96
N PHE A 472 10.81 12.36 -7.05
CA PHE A 472 10.15 12.90 -5.86
C PHE A 472 9.61 11.79 -4.95
N LYS A 473 9.04 10.73 -5.54
CA LYS A 473 8.60 9.54 -4.79
C LYS A 473 9.76 8.84 -4.08
N ARG A 474 10.92 8.70 -4.72
CA ARG A 474 12.13 8.12 -4.10
C ARG A 474 12.68 8.96 -2.96
N LEU A 475 12.55 10.29 -3.05
CA LEU A 475 12.91 11.22 -1.97
C LEU A 475 11.89 11.24 -0.82
N GLY A 476 10.79 10.50 -0.94
CA GLY A 476 9.73 10.48 0.08
C GLY A 476 8.88 11.74 0.11
N ILE A 477 8.94 12.58 -0.94
CA ILE A 477 8.15 13.81 -1.05
C ILE A 477 6.74 13.46 -1.51
N GLN A 478 5.74 14.00 -0.82
CA GLN A 478 4.33 13.77 -1.12
C GLN A 478 3.88 14.78 -2.19
N LEU A 479 3.97 14.40 -3.45
CA LEU A 479 3.62 15.24 -4.61
C LEU A 479 2.14 15.11 -4.99
N THR A 480 1.51 16.23 -5.33
CA THR A 480 0.24 16.32 -6.09
C THR A 480 0.43 17.25 -7.30
N MET A 481 -0.47 17.19 -8.27
CA MET A 481 -0.40 17.95 -9.53
C MET A 481 -1.76 18.52 -9.86
N GLU A 482 -1.81 19.66 -10.54
CA GLU A 482 -3.02 20.04 -11.26
C GLU A 482 -3.20 19.17 -12.52
N PRO A 483 -4.44 18.76 -12.86
CA PRO A 483 -4.77 17.93 -14.01
C PRO A 483 -4.73 18.72 -15.34
N GLN A 484 -3.65 19.46 -15.56
CA GLN A 484 -3.39 20.32 -16.70
C GLN A 484 -2.01 20.00 -17.29
N TYR A 485 -1.93 19.78 -18.61
CA TYR A 485 -0.64 19.60 -19.29
C TYR A 485 0.06 20.95 -19.51
N GLU A 486 1.39 20.95 -19.55
CA GLU A 486 2.19 22.15 -19.84
C GLU A 486 1.91 22.71 -21.25
N ASN A 487 1.65 21.83 -22.23
CA ASN A 487 1.40 22.21 -23.62
C ASN A 487 0.10 21.56 -24.13
N ASP A 488 -0.58 22.20 -25.08
CA ASP A 488 -1.83 21.70 -25.70
C ASP A 488 -1.63 20.59 -26.76
N HIS A 489 -0.49 19.88 -26.73
CA HIS A 489 -0.22 18.82 -27.70
C HIS A 489 -1.12 17.61 -27.45
N ILE A 490 -1.60 16.96 -28.52
CA ILE A 490 -2.51 15.80 -28.41
C ILE A 490 -1.73 14.52 -28.01
N TYR A 491 -0.42 14.49 -28.22
CA TYR A 491 0.48 13.37 -27.90
C TYR A 491 1.52 13.85 -26.88
N HIS A 492 1.67 13.11 -25.77
CA HIS A 492 2.52 13.46 -24.62
C HIS A 492 3.42 12.31 -24.19
#